data_AF-A0A7S0V501-F1
#
_entry.id   AF-A0A7S0V501-F1
#
_cell.length_a   1.000
_cell.length_b   1.000
_cell.length_c   1.000
_cell.angle_alpha   90.00
_cell.angle_beta   90.00
_cell.angle_gamma   90.00
#
_symmetry.space_group_name_H-M   'P 1'
#
loop_
_entity.id
_entity.type
_entity.pdbx_description
1 polymer ?
#
loop_
_entity_poly.entity_id
_entity_poly.type
_entity_poly.pdbx_seq_one_letter_code
_entity_poly.pdbx_strand_id
1 'polypeptide(L)'
;GGEEGVGDLGIALDLRGFPQELIKSEHLPGTPLWVYRQLFKRESGFEALFRTERGEKVTEMTPWVKVPGAAFTHSRRLAYTSPVTKQVGPFSVAKETKVLESQMCRLSKGYFGLQSTIQFLDIPLGDCFQVVTRWHVPADGDSASTLTIRCHVVFVKSTIFRSKITAETAKDLRIHYAAWLASARAFL
;
A
#
# COMPACT_ATOMS: atom_id res chain seq x y z
N GLY A 1 -3.16 27.81 13.22
CA GLY A 1 -3.70 26.57 13.76
C GLY A 1 -4.51 25.91 12.67
N GLY A 2 -4.02 24.81 12.13
CA GLY A 2 -4.76 23.95 11.22
C GLY A 2 -4.59 22.54 11.77
N GLU A 3 -5.64 21.99 12.35
CA GLU A 3 -5.70 20.56 12.64
C GLU A 3 -5.70 19.84 11.29
N GLU A 4 -4.55 19.30 10.91
CA GLU A 4 -4.45 18.33 9.82
C GLU A 4 -5.35 17.16 10.21
N GLY A 5 -6.46 17.01 9.48
CA GLY A 5 -7.47 16.01 9.74
C GLY A 5 -6.83 14.65 9.94
N VAL A 6 -7.03 14.10 11.14
CA VAL A 6 -6.78 12.69 11.41
C VAL A 6 -7.58 11.91 10.38
N GLY A 7 -6.88 11.38 9.38
CA GLY A 7 -7.49 10.52 8.37
C GLY A 7 -8.05 9.31 9.09
N ASP A 8 -9.37 9.24 9.24
CA ASP A 8 -10.04 7.99 9.55
C ASP A 8 -9.53 6.96 8.54
N LEU A 9 -8.96 5.86 9.04
CA LEU A 9 -8.49 4.76 8.21
C LEU A 9 -9.58 4.29 7.23
N GLY A 10 -10.87 4.58 7.48
CA GLY A 10 -11.98 4.25 6.58
C GLY A 10 -12.13 5.06 5.28
N ILE A 11 -11.39 6.15 5.05
CA ILE A 11 -11.63 7.05 3.90
C ILE A 11 -10.39 7.19 3.00
N ALA A 12 -10.62 7.29 1.68
CA ALA A 12 -9.56 7.48 0.71
C ALA A 12 -9.03 8.89 0.88
N LEU A 13 -7.80 8.99 1.36
CA LEU A 13 -7.08 10.24 1.43
C LEU A 13 -6.91 10.84 0.03
N ASP A 14 -7.46 12.03 -0.17
CA ASP A 14 -7.24 12.81 -1.36
C ASP A 14 -5.85 13.46 -1.32
N LEU A 15 -4.83 12.76 -1.86
CA LEU A 15 -3.48 13.34 -1.93
C LEU A 15 -3.27 14.26 -3.15
N ARG A 16 -4.33 14.78 -3.79
CA ARG A 16 -4.17 15.82 -4.82
C ARG A 16 -3.51 17.05 -4.17
N GLY A 17 -2.41 17.52 -4.75
CA GLY A 17 -1.63 18.64 -4.20
C GLY A 17 -0.54 18.25 -3.20
N PHE A 18 -0.45 16.98 -2.79
CA PHE A 18 0.64 16.50 -1.94
C PHE A 18 1.78 15.90 -2.79
N PRO A 19 3.05 16.15 -2.44
CA PRO A 19 4.18 15.55 -3.13
C PRO A 19 4.14 14.03 -2.95
N GLN A 20 3.99 13.32 -4.07
CA GLN A 20 3.97 11.87 -4.13
C GLN A 20 5.25 11.37 -4.79
N GLU A 21 5.94 10.48 -4.10
CA GLU A 21 7.18 9.89 -4.60
C GLU A 21 6.85 8.72 -5.51
N LEU A 22 7.44 8.70 -6.72
CA LEU A 22 7.36 7.53 -7.59
C LEU A 22 8.20 6.41 -6.98
N ILE A 23 7.54 5.31 -6.64
CA ILE A 23 8.20 4.13 -6.12
C ILE A 23 8.54 3.17 -7.24
N LYS A 24 7.59 2.90 -8.14
CA LYS A 24 7.80 1.95 -9.22
C LYS A 24 6.84 2.21 -10.37
N SER A 25 7.30 1.94 -11.59
CA SER A 25 6.46 1.87 -12.79
C SER A 25 6.88 0.64 -13.58
N GLU A 26 5.92 -0.10 -14.14
CA GLU A 26 6.17 -1.38 -14.80
C GLU A 26 5.08 -1.69 -15.83
N HIS A 27 5.46 -2.23 -16.98
CA HIS A 27 4.49 -2.78 -17.93
C HIS A 27 4.05 -4.16 -17.47
N LEU A 28 2.75 -4.40 -17.48
CA LEU A 28 2.14 -5.69 -17.15
C LEU A 28 1.35 -6.22 -18.36
N PRO A 29 1.36 -7.54 -18.57
CA PRO A 29 0.48 -8.14 -19.56
C PRO A 29 -0.98 -8.02 -19.13
N GLY A 30 -1.87 -7.99 -20.11
CA GLY A 30 -3.31 -8.00 -19.90
C GLY A 30 -3.91 -6.64 -19.55
N THR A 31 -5.23 -6.61 -19.66
CA THR A 31 -6.04 -5.43 -19.29
C THR A 31 -6.00 -5.20 -17.77
N PRO A 32 -6.35 -3.99 -17.29
CA PRO A 32 -6.44 -3.73 -15.84
C PRO A 32 -7.35 -4.69 -15.07
N LEU A 33 -8.44 -5.14 -15.69
CA LEU A 33 -9.34 -6.13 -15.11
C LEU A 33 -8.69 -7.50 -14.99
N TRP A 34 -7.87 -7.89 -15.97
CA TRP A 34 -7.11 -9.12 -15.91
C TRP A 34 -6.05 -9.05 -14.81
N VAL A 35 -5.27 -7.96 -14.73
CA VAL A 35 -4.28 -7.73 -13.66
C VAL A 35 -4.93 -7.82 -12.28
N TYR A 36 -6.07 -7.16 -12.08
CA TYR A 36 -6.83 -7.26 -10.84
C TYR A 36 -7.19 -8.72 -10.50
N ARG A 37 -7.68 -9.48 -11.47
CA ARG A 37 -8.09 -10.88 -11.25
C ARG A 37 -6.92 -11.79 -10.91
N GLN A 38 -5.76 -11.59 -11.52
CA GLN A 38 -4.59 -12.45 -11.29
C GLN A 38 -3.83 -12.10 -10.02
N LEU A 39 -3.71 -10.81 -9.69
CA LEU A 39 -2.81 -10.36 -8.62
C LEU A 39 -3.54 -9.87 -7.37
N PHE A 40 -4.79 -9.40 -7.46
CA PHE A 40 -5.45 -8.72 -6.33
C PHE A 40 -6.72 -9.43 -5.84
N LYS A 41 -7.33 -10.27 -6.68
CA LYS A 41 -8.51 -11.06 -6.32
C LYS A 41 -8.09 -12.22 -5.41
N ARG A 42 -8.77 -12.40 -4.27
CA ARG A 42 -8.40 -13.38 -3.24
C ARG A 42 -8.22 -14.80 -3.79
N GLU A 43 -9.08 -15.19 -4.72
CA GLU A 43 -9.11 -16.51 -5.35
C GLU A 43 -7.90 -16.80 -6.23
N SER A 44 -7.12 -15.78 -6.63
CA SER A 44 -5.83 -16.02 -7.28
C SER A 44 -4.80 -16.66 -6.34
N GLY A 45 -4.90 -16.41 -5.04
CA GLY A 45 -3.91 -16.86 -4.05
C GLY A 45 -2.60 -16.07 -4.05
N PHE A 46 -2.35 -15.20 -5.04
CA PHE A 46 -1.06 -14.49 -5.18
C PHE A 46 -0.70 -13.66 -3.95
N GLU A 47 -1.59 -12.78 -3.49
CA GLU A 47 -1.34 -11.94 -2.31
C GLU A 47 -1.09 -12.77 -1.04
N ALA A 48 -1.78 -13.90 -0.89
CA ALA A 48 -1.58 -14.78 0.26
C ALA A 48 -0.20 -15.46 0.21
N LEU A 49 0.21 -15.92 -0.98
CA LEU A 49 1.53 -16.50 -1.22
C LEU A 49 2.63 -15.48 -0.94
N PHE A 50 2.56 -14.30 -1.56
CA PHE A 50 3.57 -13.25 -1.41
C PHE A 50 3.75 -12.81 0.05
N ARG A 51 2.65 -12.67 0.79
CA ARG A 51 2.70 -12.33 2.22
C ARG A 51 3.35 -13.43 3.05
N THR A 52 3.04 -14.70 2.76
CA THR A 52 3.63 -15.85 3.44
C THR A 52 5.13 -15.93 3.19
N GLU A 53 5.60 -15.75 1.95
CA GLU A 53 7.03 -15.73 1.60
C GLU A 53 7.80 -14.64 2.34
N ARG A 54 7.13 -13.53 2.66
CA ARG A 54 7.70 -12.42 3.44
C ARG A 54 7.63 -12.63 4.95
N GLY A 55 7.03 -13.71 5.42
CA GLY A 55 6.80 -13.98 6.84
C GLY A 55 5.72 -13.09 7.48
N GLU A 56 4.85 -12.47 6.67
CA GLU A 56 3.71 -11.72 7.19
C GLU A 56 2.61 -12.68 7.68
N LYS A 57 2.01 -12.37 8.84
CA LYS A 57 0.96 -13.20 9.45
C LYS A 57 -0.33 -12.40 9.50
N VAL A 58 -1.26 -12.70 8.59
CA VAL A 58 -2.57 -12.03 8.53
C VAL A 58 -3.45 -12.53 9.66
N THR A 59 -3.86 -11.63 10.55
CA THR A 59 -4.78 -11.93 11.66
C THR A 59 -6.23 -11.58 11.30
N GLU A 60 -6.43 -10.57 10.45
CA GLU A 60 -7.73 -10.14 9.98
C GLU A 60 -7.64 -9.63 8.53
N MET A 61 -8.64 -9.99 7.72
CA MET A 61 -8.87 -9.38 6.41
C MET A 61 -10.37 -9.38 6.14
N THR A 62 -10.98 -8.20 6.16
CA THR A 62 -12.41 -8.07 5.89
C THR A 62 -12.69 -8.30 4.40
N PRO A 63 -13.89 -8.76 4.04
CA PRO A 63 -14.32 -8.73 2.65
C PRO A 63 -14.36 -7.28 2.11
N TRP A 64 -14.32 -7.15 0.78
CA TRP A 64 -14.53 -5.86 0.12
C TRP A 64 -15.99 -5.42 0.28
N VAL A 65 -16.19 -4.19 0.74
CA VAL A 65 -17.50 -3.55 0.91
C VAL A 65 -17.61 -2.39 -0.08
N LYS A 66 -18.76 -2.27 -0.76
CA LYS A 66 -19.02 -1.13 -1.66
C LYS A 66 -19.13 0.17 -0.86
N VAL A 67 -18.54 1.24 -1.39
CA VAL A 67 -18.62 2.60 -0.85
C VAL A 67 -19.30 3.51 -1.88
N PRO A 68 -20.64 3.73 -1.78
CA PRO A 68 -21.38 4.57 -2.71
C PRO A 68 -20.86 6.02 -2.71
N GLY A 69 -20.81 6.66 -3.89
CA GLY A 69 -20.45 8.07 -4.03
C GLY A 69 -18.95 8.41 -3.85
N ALA A 70 -18.10 7.43 -3.53
CA ALA A 70 -16.67 7.63 -3.36
C ALA A 70 -15.88 7.43 -4.68
N ALA A 71 -14.73 8.11 -4.79
CA ALA A 71 -13.82 7.96 -5.93
C ALA A 71 -13.25 6.52 -6.04
N PHE A 72 -13.01 5.87 -4.90
CA PHE A 72 -12.74 4.44 -4.79
C PHE A 72 -14.03 3.74 -4.34
N THR A 73 -14.50 2.78 -5.14
CA THR A 73 -15.86 2.24 -5.01
C THR A 73 -15.98 1.07 -4.04
N HIS A 74 -14.86 0.53 -3.56
CA HIS A 74 -14.84 -0.52 -2.56
C HIS A 74 -13.76 -0.25 -1.51
N SER A 75 -13.97 -0.73 -0.28
CA SER A 75 -13.01 -0.68 0.81
C SER A 75 -12.91 -2.02 1.55
N ARG A 76 -11.77 -2.27 2.19
CA ARG A 76 -11.57 -3.36 3.16
C ARG A 76 -10.50 -2.97 4.17
N ARG A 77 -10.42 -3.72 5.28
CA ARG A 77 -9.41 -3.58 6.32
C ARG A 77 -8.61 -4.85 6.46
N LEU A 78 -7.34 -4.70 6.81
CA LEU A 78 -6.41 -5.77 7.13
C LEU A 78 -5.71 -5.46 8.45
N ALA A 79 -5.48 -6.51 9.23
CA ALA A 79 -4.56 -6.51 10.35
C ALA A 79 -3.60 -7.69 10.19
N TYR A 80 -2.31 -7.44 10.35
CA TYR A 80 -1.28 -8.45 10.20
C TYR A 80 -0.02 -8.10 11.00
N THR A 81 0.86 -9.06 11.22
CA THR A 81 2.23 -8.79 11.69
C THR A 81 3.21 -8.88 10.53
N SER A 82 4.20 -7.98 10.53
CA SER A 82 5.29 -7.97 9.54
C SER A 82 6.64 -8.04 10.26
N PRO A 83 7.60 -8.84 9.78
CA PRO A 83 8.98 -8.79 10.27
C PRO A 83 9.57 -7.38 10.09
N VAL A 84 10.38 -6.95 11.06
CA VAL A 84 11.14 -5.70 10.97
C VAL A 84 12.61 -6.03 10.71
N THR A 85 13.09 -5.69 9.52
CA THR A 85 14.41 -6.13 9.04
C THR A 85 15.51 -5.09 9.27
N LYS A 86 15.18 -3.90 9.75
CA LYS A 86 16.12 -2.79 9.93
C LYS A 86 16.12 -2.25 11.35
N GLN A 87 17.32 -2.06 11.91
CA GLN A 87 17.52 -1.24 13.10
C GLN A 87 17.40 0.24 12.74
N VAL A 88 16.60 1.01 13.49
CA VAL A 88 16.48 2.46 13.31
C VAL A 88 17.28 3.15 14.41
N GLY A 89 18.56 3.46 14.14
CA GLY A 89 19.41 4.20 15.09
C GLY A 89 19.60 3.46 16.44
N PRO A 90 19.61 4.17 17.59
CA PRO A 90 19.81 3.55 18.91
C PRO A 90 18.55 2.86 19.46
N PHE A 91 17.43 2.88 18.74
CA PHE A 91 16.18 2.32 19.23
C PHE A 91 16.20 0.80 19.09
N SER A 92 15.93 0.09 20.20
CA SER A 92 15.64 -1.35 20.15
C SER A 92 14.39 -1.54 19.32
N VAL A 93 14.49 -2.32 18.24
CA VAL A 93 13.38 -2.55 17.33
C VAL A 93 12.81 -3.94 17.61
N ALA A 94 11.49 -4.01 17.79
CA ALA A 94 10.80 -5.28 17.86
C ALA A 94 11.10 -6.10 16.60
N LYS A 95 11.24 -7.43 16.75
CA LYS A 95 11.51 -8.33 15.61
C LYS A 95 10.36 -8.34 14.60
N GLU A 96 9.15 -8.05 15.06
CA GLU A 96 7.93 -7.95 14.27
C GLU A 96 7.16 -6.69 14.71
N THR A 97 6.32 -6.16 13.82
CA THR A 97 5.41 -5.06 14.13
C THR A 97 4.00 -5.40 13.67
N LYS A 98 3.00 -4.99 14.46
CA LYS A 98 1.59 -5.01 14.04
C LYS A 98 1.34 -3.90 13.04
N VAL A 99 0.64 -4.27 11.98
CA VAL A 99 0.26 -3.37 10.89
C VAL A 99 -1.25 -3.34 10.76
N LEU A 100 -1.80 -2.13 10.73
CA LEU A 100 -3.18 -1.89 10.33
C LEU A 100 -3.15 -1.27 8.93
N GLU A 101 -3.87 -1.88 8.01
CA GLU A 101 -3.96 -1.41 6.62
C GLU A 101 -5.44 -1.25 6.24
N SER A 102 -5.78 -0.09 5.72
CA SER A 102 -7.05 0.13 5.03
C SER A 102 -6.80 0.25 3.54
N GLN A 103 -7.58 -0.49 2.77
CA GLN A 103 -7.47 -0.53 1.32
C GLN A 103 -8.75 -0.03 0.69
N MET A 104 -8.62 0.78 -0.35
CA MET A 104 -9.73 1.23 -1.18
C MET A 104 -9.42 0.99 -2.64
N CYS A 105 -10.33 0.39 -3.38
CA CYS A 105 -10.12 0.06 -4.79
C CYS A 105 -11.23 0.61 -5.70
N ARG A 106 -10.83 0.92 -6.94
CA ARG A 106 -11.71 1.27 -8.04
C ARG A 106 -11.38 0.34 -9.19
N LEU A 107 -12.38 -0.31 -9.73
CA LEU A 107 -12.24 -1.20 -10.88
C LEU A 107 -13.23 -0.80 -11.97
N SER A 108 -12.72 -0.72 -13.19
CA SER A 108 -13.49 -0.49 -14.41
C SER A 108 -12.81 -1.21 -15.57
N LYS A 109 -13.42 -1.23 -16.76
CA LYS A 109 -12.87 -1.92 -17.94
C LYS A 109 -11.46 -1.42 -18.31
N GLY A 110 -11.21 -0.12 -18.24
CA GLY A 110 -9.95 0.51 -18.66
C GLY A 110 -9.04 0.97 -17.52
N TYR A 111 -9.39 0.66 -16.26
CA TYR A 111 -8.63 1.16 -15.12
C TYR A 111 -8.85 0.30 -13.87
N PHE A 112 -7.75 -0.03 -13.22
CA PHE A 112 -7.73 -0.50 -11.84
C PHE A 112 -6.90 0.48 -10.99
N GLY A 113 -7.41 0.83 -9.82
CA GLY A 113 -6.68 1.61 -8.84
C GLY A 113 -6.85 1.04 -7.45
N LEU A 114 -5.79 1.11 -6.66
CA LEU A 114 -5.75 0.71 -5.26
C LEU A 114 -5.06 1.81 -4.46
N GLN A 115 -5.66 2.19 -3.36
CA GLN A 115 -5.01 3.02 -2.35
C GLN A 115 -4.94 2.24 -1.05
N SER A 116 -3.76 2.17 -0.45
CA SER A 116 -3.57 1.62 0.89
C SER A 116 -3.15 2.74 1.83
N THR A 117 -3.74 2.79 3.02
CA THR A 117 -3.29 3.60 4.16
C THR A 117 -2.81 2.65 5.24
N ILE A 118 -1.53 2.75 5.60
CA ILE A 118 -0.82 1.76 6.41
C ILE A 118 -0.31 2.45 7.68
N GLN A 119 -0.55 1.82 8.82
CA GLN A 119 -0.07 2.25 10.13
C GLN A 119 0.73 1.12 10.78
N PHE A 120 1.92 1.45 11.29
CA PHE A 120 2.80 0.54 12.01
C PHE A 120 2.72 0.86 13.51
N LEU A 121 2.31 -0.10 14.33
CA LEU A 121 1.98 0.18 15.74
C LEU A 121 3.17 0.04 16.69
N ASP A 122 4.12 -0.83 16.37
CA ASP A 122 5.19 -1.23 17.30
C ASP A 122 6.59 -0.74 16.88
N ILE A 123 6.67 0.21 15.94
CA ILE A 123 7.95 0.80 15.50
C ILE A 123 8.20 2.15 16.18
N PRO A 124 9.48 2.56 16.35
CA PRO A 124 9.80 3.90 16.81
C PRO A 124 9.12 4.96 15.94
N LEU A 125 8.43 5.91 16.57
CA LEU A 125 7.68 6.98 15.91
C LEU A 125 6.54 6.50 14.99
N GLY A 126 6.12 5.23 15.08
CA GLY A 126 5.03 4.67 14.24
C GLY A 126 3.68 5.34 14.45
N ASP A 127 3.47 5.95 15.62
CA ASP A 127 2.29 6.76 15.94
C ASP A 127 2.36 8.20 15.38
N CYS A 128 3.49 8.60 14.81
CA CYS A 128 3.70 9.94 14.25
C CYS A 128 3.33 10.04 12.77
N PHE A 129 3.18 8.91 12.07
CA PHE A 129 2.93 8.91 10.64
C PHE A 129 2.12 7.70 10.14
N GLN A 130 1.55 7.86 8.95
CA GLN A 130 0.93 6.81 8.16
C GLN A 130 1.60 6.79 6.78
N VAL A 131 1.66 5.60 6.17
CA VAL A 131 2.17 5.42 4.82
C VAL A 131 0.99 5.21 3.88
N VAL A 132 0.86 6.08 2.89
CA VAL A 132 -0.17 5.95 1.86
C VAL A 132 0.48 5.51 0.56
N THR A 133 0.02 4.40 -0.02
CA THR A 133 0.45 3.96 -1.35
C THR A 133 -0.72 4.07 -2.31
N ARG A 134 -0.43 4.51 -3.54
CA ARG A 134 -1.40 4.60 -4.63
C ARG A 134 -0.90 3.88 -5.85
N TRP A 135 -1.74 2.97 -6.31
CA TRP A 135 -1.54 2.13 -7.48
C TRP A 135 -2.50 2.60 -8.55
N HIS A 136 -1.95 2.83 -9.73
CA HIS A 136 -2.71 3.12 -10.94
C HIS A 136 -2.33 2.09 -11.98
N VAL A 137 -3.33 1.44 -12.55
CA VAL A 137 -3.20 0.48 -13.64
C VAL A 137 -4.18 0.88 -14.74
N PRO A 138 -3.90 1.96 -15.50
CA PRO A 138 -4.63 2.24 -16.73
C PRO A 138 -4.36 1.19 -17.80
N ALA A 139 -5.31 1.03 -18.72
CA ALA A 139 -5.08 0.27 -19.95
C ALA A 139 -4.01 0.96 -20.80
N ASP A 140 -3.15 0.15 -21.41
CA ASP A 140 -2.08 0.53 -22.31
C ASP A 140 -2.25 -0.29 -23.59
N GLY A 141 -3.24 0.06 -24.40
CA GLY A 141 -3.74 -0.77 -25.51
C GLY A 141 -4.72 -1.87 -25.07
N ASP A 142 -5.00 -2.80 -26.00
CA ASP A 142 -6.06 -3.80 -25.82
C ASP A 142 -5.68 -4.98 -24.91
N SER A 143 -4.39 -5.22 -24.75
CA SER A 143 -3.85 -6.42 -24.07
C SER A 143 -2.69 -6.12 -23.12
N ALA A 144 -2.50 -4.86 -22.74
CA ALA A 144 -1.47 -4.47 -21.79
C ALA A 144 -1.96 -3.36 -20.84
N SER A 145 -1.21 -3.17 -19.77
CA SER A 145 -1.41 -2.10 -18.80
C SER A 145 -0.08 -1.62 -18.25
N THR A 146 -0.05 -0.39 -17.77
CA THR A 146 1.11 0.14 -17.04
C THR A 146 0.73 0.24 -15.56
N LEU A 147 1.43 -0.49 -14.70
CA LEU A 147 1.35 -0.29 -13.26
C LEU A 147 2.25 0.88 -12.86
N THR A 148 1.68 1.84 -12.14
CA THR A 148 2.45 2.87 -11.44
C THR A 148 2.10 2.88 -9.95
N ILE A 149 3.12 2.80 -9.10
CA ILE A 149 3.01 2.87 -7.65
C ILE A 149 3.68 4.16 -7.17
N ARG A 150 2.92 4.97 -6.44
CA ARG A 150 3.42 6.16 -5.74
C ARG A 150 3.18 6.03 -4.24
N CYS A 151 3.97 6.71 -3.45
CA CYS A 151 3.73 6.81 -2.01
C CYS A 151 3.74 8.25 -1.50
N HIS A 152 3.15 8.41 -0.33
CA HIS A 152 3.22 9.62 0.47
C HIS A 152 3.25 9.24 1.95
N VAL A 153 4.03 9.97 2.75
CA VAL A 153 4.06 9.81 4.20
C VAL A 153 3.26 10.93 4.83
N VAL A 154 2.14 10.59 5.46
CA VAL A 154 1.28 11.53 6.18
C VAL A 154 1.74 11.58 7.62
N PHE A 155 2.14 12.76 8.11
CA PHE A 155 2.55 12.93 9.51
C PHE A 155 1.38 13.43 10.34
N VAL A 156 0.93 12.61 11.28
CA VAL A 156 -0.22 12.90 12.16
C VAL A 156 0.21 13.48 13.52
N LYS A 157 1.51 13.46 13.83
CA LYS A 157 2.10 14.14 14.99
C LYS A 157 3.39 14.88 14.59
N SER A 158 3.73 15.91 15.34
CA SER A 158 4.97 16.65 15.14
C SER A 158 6.20 15.78 15.43
N THR A 159 7.18 15.79 14.53
CA THR A 159 8.48 15.14 14.73
C THR A 159 9.56 15.89 13.96
N ILE A 160 10.78 15.91 14.50
CA ILE A 160 11.96 16.48 13.83
C ILE A 160 12.55 15.52 12.78
N PHE A 161 12.09 14.26 12.74
CA PHE A 161 12.64 13.22 11.88
C PHE A 161 11.89 13.06 10.54
N ARG A 162 11.05 14.04 10.15
CA ARG A 162 10.18 13.95 8.96
C ARG A 162 10.95 13.52 7.71
N SER A 163 12.01 14.24 7.34
CA SER A 163 12.78 13.95 6.13
C SER A 163 13.40 12.55 6.13
N LYS A 164 13.90 12.09 7.28
CA LYS A 164 14.50 10.76 7.42
C LYS A 164 13.45 9.65 7.30
N ILE A 165 12.30 9.82 7.95
CA ILE A 165 11.18 8.88 7.88
C ILE A 165 10.70 8.76 6.44
N THR A 166 10.48 9.88 5.74
CA THR A 166 10.06 9.86 4.33
C THR A 166 11.07 9.14 3.44
N ALA A 167 12.36 9.46 3.56
CA ALA A 167 13.40 8.86 2.73
C ALA A 167 13.56 7.34 2.94
N GLU A 168 13.61 6.87 4.20
CA GLU A 168 13.73 5.44 4.48
C GLU A 168 12.44 4.68 4.13
N THR A 169 11.26 5.27 4.34
CA THR A 169 9.99 4.66 3.91
C THR A 169 9.97 4.45 2.39
N ALA A 170 10.33 5.47 1.61
CA ALA A 170 10.35 5.33 0.16
C ALA A 170 11.38 4.31 -0.32
N LYS A 171 12.55 4.25 0.32
CA LYS A 171 13.56 3.22 0.06
C LYS A 171 13.04 1.81 0.35
N ASP A 172 12.37 1.62 1.47
CA ASP A 172 11.79 0.32 1.85
C ASP A 172 10.66 -0.10 0.91
N LEU A 173 9.80 0.84 0.50
CA LEU A 173 8.75 0.58 -0.48
C LEU A 173 9.32 0.23 -1.86
N ARG A 174 10.43 0.83 -2.29
CA ARG A 174 11.10 0.44 -3.54
C ARG A 174 11.58 -1.00 -3.50
N ILE A 175 12.22 -1.41 -2.41
CA ILE A 175 12.68 -2.80 -2.23
C ILE A 175 11.48 -3.75 -2.17
N HIS A 176 10.46 -3.40 -1.40
CA HIS A 176 9.24 -4.19 -1.24
C HIS A 176 8.51 -4.39 -2.57
N TYR A 177 8.25 -3.33 -3.33
CA TYR A 177 7.52 -3.45 -4.59
C TYR A 177 8.37 -3.99 -5.75
N ALA A 178 9.69 -3.88 -5.69
CA ALA A 178 10.56 -4.63 -6.60
C ALA A 178 10.42 -6.14 -6.38
N ALA A 179 10.42 -6.60 -5.12
CA ALA A 179 10.17 -8.00 -4.79
C ALA A 179 8.76 -8.44 -5.18
N TRP A 180 7.73 -7.63 -4.89
CA TRP A 180 6.35 -7.91 -5.30
C TRP A 180 6.23 -8.11 -6.81
N LEU A 181 6.87 -7.25 -7.60
CA LEU A 181 6.86 -7.35 -9.06
C LEU A 181 7.61 -8.58 -9.58
N ALA A 182 8.72 -8.94 -8.95
CA ALA A 182 9.44 -10.16 -9.31
C ALA A 182 8.57 -11.41 -9.06
N SER A 183 7.91 -11.48 -7.89
CA SER A 183 6.97 -12.57 -7.58
C SER A 183 5.76 -12.54 -8.52
N ALA A 184 5.19 -11.37 -8.81
CA ALA A 184 4.06 -11.24 -9.73
C ALA A 184 4.41 -11.75 -11.13
N ARG A 185 5.59 -11.38 -11.65
CA ARG A 185 6.07 -11.86 -12.96
C ARG A 185 6.29 -13.37 -13.00
N ALA A 186 6.70 -13.97 -11.89
CA ALA A 186 6.85 -15.43 -11.80
C ALA A 186 5.51 -16.15 -11.64
N PHE A 187 4.49 -15.46 -11.14
CA PHE A 187 3.15 -16.00 -10.90
C PHE A 187 2.24 -15.94 -12.13
N LEU A 188 2.39 -14.89 -12.95
CA LEU A 188 1.64 -14.67 -14.20
C LEU A 188 2.11 -15.58 -15.34
#